data_AF-A0A6B7ELM2-F1
#
_entry.id   AF-A0A6B7ELM2-F1
#
_cell.length_a   1.000
_cell.length_b   1.000
_cell.length_c   1.000
_cell.angle_alpha   90.00
_cell.angle_beta   90.00
_cell.angle_gamma   90.00
#
_symmetry.space_group_name_H-M   'P 1'
#
loop_
_entity.id
_entity.type
_entity.pdbx_description
1 polymer ?
#
loop_
_entity_poly.entity_id
_entity_poly.type
_entity_poly.pdbx_seq_one_letter_code
_entity_poly.pdbx_strand_id
1 'polypeptide(L)'
;VSYLIPGEGLSRPHFVIDAKTGEVLDQWEGLAHAEAGGPGGNQKIGKYTYGSDYGPLIVNDRCEMDDGNVITVDMNSSTDDSKTTPFRFACPTNTYKQVNGAYSPLNDAHFFGGVVFKLYRDWFGTSPLTHKLYMKV
;
A
#
# COMPACT_ATOMS: atom_id res chain seq x y z
N VAL A 1 19.68 -11.03 1.62
CA VAL A 1 19.33 -11.79 0.41
C VAL A 1 18.38 -10.95 -0.42
N SER A 2 18.64 -10.78 -1.71
CA SER A 2 17.77 -10.06 -2.64
C SER A 2 17.56 -10.94 -3.87
N TYR A 3 16.31 -11.18 -4.25
CA TYR A 3 15.99 -11.91 -5.47
C TYR A 3 14.73 -11.34 -6.11
N LEU A 4 14.58 -11.50 -7.42
CA LEU A 4 13.39 -11.09 -8.17
C LEU A 4 12.47 -12.31 -8.31
N ILE A 5 11.19 -12.14 -8.01
CA ILE A 5 10.15 -13.14 -8.27
C ILE A 5 9.38 -12.68 -9.51
N PRO A 6 9.53 -13.35 -10.67
CA PRO A 6 8.72 -13.06 -11.86
C PRO A 6 7.32 -13.69 -11.76
N GLY A 7 6.25 -12.93 -12.06
CA GLY A 7 4.84 -13.37 -12.02
C GLY A 7 3.84 -12.24 -12.34
N GLU A 8 2.52 -12.47 -12.15
CA GLU A 8 1.45 -11.45 -12.39
C GLU A 8 1.55 -10.20 -11.49
N GLY A 9 2.39 -10.23 -10.45
CA GLY A 9 2.91 -9.06 -9.76
C GLY A 9 4.41 -9.22 -9.58
N LEU A 10 5.19 -8.24 -10.05
CA LEU A 10 6.62 -8.19 -9.78
C LEU A 10 6.82 -8.00 -8.27
N SER A 11 7.75 -8.74 -7.68
CA SER A 11 8.19 -8.56 -6.30
C SER A 11 9.71 -8.75 -6.23
N ARG A 12 10.39 -7.85 -5.53
CA ARG A 12 11.83 -7.82 -5.27
C ARG A 12 12.07 -7.79 -3.76
N PRO A 13 11.73 -8.86 -3.04
CA PRO A 13 11.89 -8.90 -1.61
C PRO A 13 13.38 -8.90 -1.24
N HIS A 14 13.73 -8.01 -0.33
CA HIS A 14 15.01 -7.96 0.35
C HIS A 14 14.82 -8.52 1.75
N PHE A 15 15.80 -9.30 2.19
CA PHE A 15 15.86 -9.86 3.54
C PHE A 15 17.21 -9.56 4.15
N VAL A 16 17.24 -9.10 5.39
CA VAL A 16 18.41 -9.20 6.28
C VAL A 16 18.16 -10.41 7.16
N ILE A 17 19.10 -11.35 7.18
CA ILE A 17 18.94 -12.62 7.90
C ILE A 17 20.14 -12.76 8.84
N ASP A 18 19.89 -13.12 10.09
CA ASP A 18 20.94 -13.50 11.02
C ASP A 18 21.61 -14.78 10.53
N ALA A 19 22.93 -14.71 10.32
CA ALA A 19 23.69 -15.79 9.70
C ALA A 19 23.83 -17.04 10.58
N LYS A 20 23.61 -16.93 11.90
CA LYS A 20 23.76 -18.04 12.86
C LYS A 20 22.43 -18.70 13.19
N THR A 21 21.36 -17.91 13.32
CA THR A 21 20.04 -18.41 13.71
C THR A 21 19.12 -18.66 12.51
N GLY A 22 19.39 -18.02 11.36
CA GLY A 22 18.50 -18.03 10.20
C GLY A 22 17.26 -17.15 10.36
N GLU A 23 17.20 -16.34 11.42
CA GLU A 23 16.10 -15.42 11.68
C GLU A 23 16.11 -14.26 10.69
N VAL A 24 14.94 -13.91 10.14
CA VAL A 24 14.79 -12.73 9.29
C VAL A 24 14.74 -11.49 10.18
N LEU A 25 15.82 -10.71 10.16
CA LEU A 25 15.98 -9.47 10.94
C LEU A 25 15.31 -8.27 10.27
N ASP A 26 15.24 -8.27 8.94
CA ASP A 26 14.57 -7.22 8.18
C ASP A 26 14.03 -7.80 6.88
N GLN A 27 12.90 -7.28 6.41
CA GLN A 27 12.38 -7.59 5.10
C GLN A 27 11.68 -6.37 4.50
N TRP A 28 12.04 -6.01 3.28
CA TRP A 28 11.36 -4.94 2.53
C TRP A 28 11.17 -5.31 1.08
N GLU A 29 10.14 -4.73 0.47
CA GLU A 29 9.97 -4.78 -0.98
C GLU A 29 10.90 -3.76 -1.61
N GLY A 30 11.79 -4.23 -2.48
CA GLY A 30 12.80 -3.42 -3.13
C GLY A 30 12.37 -2.89 -4.48
N LEU A 31 11.16 -3.16 -4.98
CA LEU A 31 10.66 -2.52 -6.19
C LEU A 31 10.89 -1.01 -6.12
N ALA A 32 11.24 -0.40 -7.26
CA ALA A 32 11.22 1.04 -7.35
C ALA A 32 9.76 1.47 -7.17
N HIS A 33 9.45 2.00 -5.99
CA HIS A 33 8.16 2.60 -5.74
C HIS A 33 8.25 4.09 -6.04
N ALA A 34 7.23 4.62 -6.70
CA ALA A 34 7.03 6.05 -6.81
C ALA A 34 6.30 6.53 -5.55
N GLU A 35 6.69 7.71 -5.06
CA GLU A 35 5.96 8.38 -3.99
C GLU A 35 4.82 9.21 -4.59
N ALA A 36 3.65 9.09 -3.98
CA ALA A 36 2.49 9.88 -4.30
C ALA A 36 1.89 10.50 -3.03
N GLY A 37 0.91 11.38 -3.21
CA GLY A 37 0.21 12.04 -2.13
C GLY A 37 -1.23 12.34 -2.48
N GLY A 38 -1.92 13.04 -1.58
CA GLY A 38 -3.31 13.40 -1.77
C GLY A 38 -4.06 13.55 -0.45
N PRO A 39 -5.31 14.05 -0.50
CA PRO A 39 -6.09 14.23 0.71
C PRO A 39 -6.49 12.88 1.31
N GLY A 40 -6.70 12.88 2.62
CA GLY A 40 -7.30 11.80 3.39
C GLY A 40 -8.23 12.35 4.48
N GLY A 41 -8.88 11.44 5.18
CA GLY A 41 -9.79 11.75 6.29
C GLY A 41 -11.22 12.04 5.87
N ASN A 42 -11.98 12.69 6.75
CA ASN A 42 -13.40 12.99 6.55
C ASN A 42 -13.88 14.20 7.38
N GLN A 43 -15.14 14.59 7.20
CA GLN A 43 -15.77 15.72 7.91
C GLN A 43 -15.72 15.62 9.44
N LYS A 44 -15.62 14.42 10.02
CA LYS A 44 -15.61 14.20 11.46
C LYS A 44 -14.21 14.30 12.05
N ILE A 45 -13.22 13.64 11.43
CA ILE A 45 -11.84 13.60 11.95
C ILE A 45 -10.96 14.73 11.41
N GLY A 46 -11.46 15.48 10.43
CA GLY A 46 -10.72 16.52 9.73
C GLY A 46 -10.09 16.01 8.43
N LYS A 47 -9.61 16.97 7.64
CA LYS A 47 -8.86 16.75 6.41
C LYS A 47 -7.37 16.77 6.72
N TYR A 48 -6.63 15.86 6.12
CA TYR A 48 -5.17 15.84 6.11
C TYR A 48 -4.67 15.45 4.72
N THR A 49 -3.36 15.53 4.50
CA THR A 49 -2.72 15.29 3.20
C THR A 49 -1.52 14.36 3.35
N TYR A 50 -1.54 13.23 2.62
CA TYR A 50 -0.40 12.34 2.45
C TYR A 50 0.70 13.01 1.62
N GLY A 51 1.95 12.86 2.07
CA GLY A 51 3.09 13.63 1.56
C GLY A 51 3.27 15.00 2.22
N SER A 52 2.48 15.32 3.26
CA SER A 52 2.59 16.56 4.05
C SER A 52 2.34 16.30 5.53
N ASP A 53 1.09 16.09 5.95
CA ASP A 53 0.73 15.83 7.35
C ASP A 53 1.13 14.42 7.78
N TYR A 54 1.06 13.48 6.83
CA TYR A 54 1.54 12.10 6.94
C TYR A 54 2.54 11.80 5.82
N GLY A 55 3.21 10.65 5.93
CA GLY A 55 4.10 10.15 4.88
C GLY A 55 3.40 9.97 3.52
N PRO A 56 4.17 9.78 2.45
CA PRO A 56 3.62 9.58 1.10
C PRO A 56 2.88 8.24 0.98
N LEU A 57 2.04 8.15 -0.05
CA LEU A 57 1.50 6.91 -0.58
C LEU A 57 2.59 6.22 -1.41
N ILE A 58 2.79 4.92 -1.21
CA ILE A 58 3.79 4.13 -1.92
C ILE A 58 3.12 3.44 -3.09
N VAL A 59 3.38 3.89 -4.32
CA VAL A 59 2.76 3.32 -5.54
C VAL A 59 3.82 2.70 -6.44
N ASN A 60 3.41 1.90 -7.42
CA ASN A 60 4.36 1.36 -8.40
C ASN A 60 4.73 2.40 -9.49
N ASP A 61 5.68 2.04 -10.37
CA ASP A 61 6.14 2.90 -11.49
C ASP A 61 5.02 3.36 -12.45
N ARG A 62 3.85 2.71 -12.43
CA ARG A 62 2.69 3.05 -13.27
C ARG A 62 1.66 3.90 -12.54
N CYS A 63 1.95 4.33 -11.31
CA CYS A 63 1.02 5.03 -10.41
C CYS A 63 -0.22 4.19 -10.09
N GLU A 64 -0.02 2.88 -10.00
CA GLU A 64 -1.01 1.95 -9.47
C GLU A 64 -0.76 1.78 -7.97
N MET A 65 -1.83 1.78 -7.17
CA MET A 65 -1.80 1.53 -5.74
C MET A 65 -1.51 0.05 -5.43
N ASP A 66 -0.28 -0.36 -5.72
CA ASP A 66 0.33 -1.65 -5.37
C ASP A 66 1.73 -1.37 -4.79
N ASP A 67 1.87 -1.55 -3.48
CA ASP A 67 3.14 -1.37 -2.75
C ASP A 67 3.90 -2.69 -2.56
N GLY A 68 3.44 -3.78 -3.17
CA GLY A 68 3.98 -5.13 -3.01
C GLY A 68 3.28 -5.95 -1.92
N ASN A 69 2.76 -5.33 -0.87
CA ASN A 69 2.00 -6.00 0.20
C ASN A 69 0.49 -5.70 0.13
N VAL A 70 0.13 -4.52 -0.38
CA VAL A 70 -1.23 -3.98 -0.40
C VAL A 70 -1.57 -3.55 -1.81
N ILE A 71 -2.68 -4.07 -2.33
CA ILE A 71 -3.32 -3.61 -3.55
C ILE A 71 -4.62 -2.91 -3.18
N THR A 72 -4.80 -1.66 -3.61
CA THR A 72 -6.05 -0.92 -3.40
C THR A 72 -6.83 -0.85 -4.71
N VAL A 73 -8.11 -1.22 -4.65
CA VAL A 73 -9.00 -1.36 -5.80
C VAL A 73 -10.19 -0.41 -5.64
N ASP A 74 -10.47 0.43 -6.63
CA ASP A 74 -11.73 1.17 -6.71
C ASP A 74 -12.81 0.24 -7.24
N MET A 75 -13.75 -0.16 -6.38
CA MET A 75 -14.92 -0.95 -6.76
C MET A 75 -15.91 -0.13 -7.58
N ASN A 76 -15.86 1.20 -7.48
CA ASN A 76 -16.77 2.12 -8.16
C ASN A 76 -18.25 1.71 -7.98
N SER A 77 -18.61 1.37 -6.74
CA SER A 77 -19.95 0.85 -6.37
C SER A 77 -20.34 -0.49 -6.99
N SER A 78 -19.42 -1.21 -7.63
CA SER A 78 -19.62 -2.60 -8.03
C SER A 78 -19.70 -3.52 -6.82
N THR A 79 -20.48 -4.60 -6.94
CA THR A 79 -20.54 -5.71 -5.98
C THR A 79 -19.80 -6.95 -6.50
N ASP A 80 -19.06 -6.82 -7.60
CA ASP A 80 -18.23 -7.90 -8.14
C ASP A 80 -16.93 -8.02 -7.34
N ASP A 81 -16.97 -8.88 -6.32
CA ASP A 81 -15.82 -9.16 -5.46
C ASP A 81 -14.67 -9.87 -6.18
N SER A 82 -14.82 -10.28 -7.44
CA SER A 82 -13.69 -10.84 -8.22
C SER A 82 -12.76 -9.77 -8.77
N LYS A 83 -13.12 -8.47 -8.67
CA LYS A 83 -12.30 -7.36 -9.16
C LYS A 83 -10.98 -7.25 -8.39
N THR A 84 -9.87 -7.32 -9.11
CA THR A 84 -8.49 -7.25 -8.57
C THR A 84 -7.64 -6.16 -9.20
N THR A 85 -8.16 -5.41 -10.18
CA THR A 85 -7.41 -4.36 -10.88
C THR A 85 -6.99 -3.24 -9.92
N PRO A 86 -5.68 -3.00 -9.72
CA PRO A 86 -5.21 -1.91 -8.87
C PRO A 86 -5.72 -0.55 -9.35
N PHE A 87 -6.11 0.31 -8.41
CA PHE A 87 -6.49 1.67 -8.72
C PHE A 87 -5.28 2.44 -9.26
N ARG A 88 -5.47 3.14 -10.37
CA ARG A 88 -4.43 3.91 -11.05
C ARG A 88 -4.84 5.37 -11.18
N PHE A 89 -3.89 6.27 -10.96
CA PHE A 89 -4.08 7.71 -11.13
C PHE A 89 -2.87 8.36 -11.81
N ALA A 90 -2.96 9.65 -12.10
CA ALA A 90 -1.82 10.42 -12.60
C ALA A 90 -0.96 10.88 -11.41
N CYS A 91 0.23 10.31 -11.25
CA CYS A 91 1.19 10.80 -10.26
C CYS A 91 1.48 12.30 -10.42
N PRO A 92 1.87 13.00 -9.34
CA PRO A 92 2.15 12.47 -8.01
C PRO A 92 0.96 12.59 -7.03
N THR A 93 -0.22 13.03 -7.46
CA THR A 93 -1.29 13.36 -6.52
C THR A 93 -2.64 12.76 -6.92
N ASN A 94 -3.21 11.93 -6.05
CA ASN A 94 -4.56 11.42 -6.21
C ASN A 94 -5.56 12.24 -5.37
N THR A 95 -6.54 12.87 -6.00
CA THR A 95 -7.67 13.53 -5.32
C THR A 95 -8.99 12.81 -5.51
N TYR A 96 -8.98 11.63 -6.13
CA TYR A 96 -10.18 10.84 -6.38
C TYR A 96 -10.50 9.97 -5.16
N LYS A 97 -11.70 10.05 -4.57
CA LYS A 97 -12.76 11.05 -4.74
C LYS A 97 -13.32 11.42 -3.37
N GLN A 98 -13.94 12.59 -3.29
CA GLN A 98 -14.77 12.91 -2.14
C GLN A 98 -16.10 12.17 -2.26
N VAL A 99 -16.50 11.45 -1.21
CA VAL A 99 -17.77 10.71 -1.18
C VAL A 99 -18.22 10.55 0.27
N ASN A 100 -19.52 10.76 0.53
CA ASN A 100 -20.13 10.62 1.85
C ASN A 100 -19.34 11.27 3.00
N GLY A 101 -18.83 12.49 2.76
CA GLY A 101 -18.05 13.26 3.74
C GLY A 101 -16.58 12.84 3.88
N ALA A 102 -16.11 11.78 3.23
CA ALA A 102 -14.68 11.44 3.14
C ALA A 102 -13.98 12.20 2.00
N TYR A 103 -12.67 12.45 2.14
CA TYR A 103 -11.89 13.22 1.16
C TYR A 103 -11.25 12.36 0.06
N SER A 104 -10.71 11.19 0.39
CA SER A 104 -10.33 10.14 -0.56
C SER A 104 -10.22 8.80 0.18
N PRO A 105 -11.28 7.96 0.16
CA PRO A 105 -11.23 6.64 0.78
C PRO A 105 -10.13 5.74 0.23
N LEU A 106 -9.77 5.88 -1.06
CA LEU A 106 -8.71 5.10 -1.71
C LEU A 106 -7.34 5.41 -1.11
N ASN A 107 -7.02 6.70 -0.93
CA ASN A 107 -5.75 7.11 -0.32
C ASN A 107 -5.63 6.56 1.11
N ASP A 108 -6.70 6.71 1.90
CA ASP A 108 -6.75 6.22 3.28
C ASP A 108 -6.59 4.70 3.36
N ALA A 109 -7.34 3.96 2.53
CA ALA A 109 -7.26 2.50 2.50
C ALA A 109 -5.86 2.00 2.15
N HIS A 110 -5.21 2.63 1.17
CA HIS A 110 -3.87 2.24 0.75
C HIS A 110 -2.84 2.51 1.84
N PHE A 111 -2.85 3.72 2.42
CA PHE A 111 -1.93 4.08 3.49
C PHE A 111 -2.12 3.21 4.74
N PHE A 112 -3.36 2.97 5.17
CA PHE A 112 -3.65 2.17 6.35
C PHE A 112 -3.26 0.70 6.17
N GLY A 113 -3.45 0.14 4.97
CA GLY A 113 -2.93 -1.19 4.66
C GLY A 113 -1.42 -1.25 4.91
N GLY A 114 -0.66 -0.28 4.37
CA GLY A 114 0.78 -0.19 4.57
C GLY A 114 1.18 -0.04 6.05
N VAL A 115 0.44 0.78 6.82
CA VAL A 115 0.66 0.94 8.27
C VAL A 115 0.48 -0.37 9.03
N VAL A 116 -0.51 -1.21 8.68
CA VAL A 116 -0.72 -2.51 9.33
C VAL A 116 0.46 -3.44 9.09
N PHE A 117 0.92 -3.57 7.84
CA PHE A 117 2.11 -4.40 7.54
C PHE A 117 3.35 -3.86 8.25
N LYS A 118 3.55 -2.54 8.26
CA LYS A 118 4.65 -1.89 8.96
C LYS A 118 4.60 -2.16 10.47
N LEU A 119 3.43 -2.07 11.09
CA LEU A 119 3.26 -2.34 12.52
C LEU A 119 3.67 -3.77 12.87
N TYR A 120 3.19 -4.76 12.10
CA TYR A 120 3.50 -6.17 12.37
C TYR A 120 4.98 -6.49 12.17
N ARG A 121 5.58 -5.92 11.13
CA ARG A 121 7.01 -6.08 10.87
C ARG A 121 7.85 -5.41 11.96
N ASP A 122 7.62 -4.14 12.21
CA ASP A 122 8.51 -3.33 13.05
C ASP A 122 8.42 -3.75 14.53
N TRP A 123 7.28 -4.30 14.99
CA TRP A 123 7.08 -4.64 16.42
C TRP A 123 7.15 -6.13 16.71
N PHE A 124 6.84 -6.99 15.73
CA PHE A 124 6.76 -8.44 15.94
C PHE A 124 7.63 -9.24 14.96
N GLY A 125 8.37 -8.58 14.05
CA GLY A 125 9.24 -9.25 13.09
C GLY A 125 8.50 -10.20 12.14
N THR A 126 7.21 -9.95 11.90
CA THR A 126 6.37 -10.87 11.12
C THR A 126 5.44 -10.13 10.17
N SER A 127 4.86 -10.88 9.22
CA SER A 127 3.80 -10.38 8.34
C SER A 127 2.43 -10.78 8.91
N PRO A 128 1.41 -9.90 8.87
CA PRO A 128 0.07 -10.26 9.32
C PRO A 128 -0.62 -11.27 8.37
N LEU A 129 -0.19 -11.31 7.10
CA LEU A 129 -0.73 -12.19 6.06
C LEU A 129 0.40 -12.84 5.26
N THR A 130 0.12 -14.03 4.73
CA THR A 130 1.04 -14.77 3.86
C THR A 130 0.83 -14.48 2.36
N HIS A 131 -0.06 -13.53 2.04
CA HIS A 131 -0.43 -13.11 0.70
C HIS A 131 -0.70 -11.60 0.68
N LYS A 132 -0.77 -10.99 -0.52
CA LYS A 132 -1.09 -9.57 -0.67
C LYS A 132 -2.49 -9.25 -0.13
N LEU A 133 -2.61 -8.16 0.60
CA LEU A 133 -3.88 -7.61 1.07
C LEU A 133 -4.57 -6.84 -0.06
N TYR A 134 -5.84 -7.16 -0.32
CA TYR A 134 -6.69 -6.39 -1.23
C TYR A 134 -7.61 -5.47 -0.45
N MET A 135 -7.42 -4.17 -0.61
CA MET A 135 -8.29 -3.12 -0.08
C MET A 135 -9.28 -2.70 -1.16
N LYS A 136 -10.50 -3.27 -1.12
CA LYS A 136 -11.57 -2.97 -2.09
C LYS A 136 -12.46 -1.86 -1.55
N VAL A 137 -12.48 -0.71 -2.24
CA VAL A 137 -13.06 0.57 -1.78
C VAL A 137 -14.19 1.03 -2.67
#